data_AF-A0A8J8CPZ7-F1
#
_entry.id   AF-A0A8J8CPZ7-F1
#
_cell.length_a   1.000
_cell.length_b   1.000
_cell.length_c   1.000
_cell.angle_alpha   90.00
_cell.angle_beta   90.00
_cell.angle_gamma   90.00
#
_symmetry.space_group_name_H-M   'P 1'
#
loop_
_entity.id
_entity.type
_entity.pdbx_description
1 polymer ?
#
loop_
_entity_poly.entity_id
_entity_poly.type
_entity_poly.pdbx_seq_one_letter_code
_entity_poly.pdbx_strand_id
1 'polypeptide(L)'
;MVNGGLSIKYLTPLENQRSKQVIIMPKIKITVIKRTKPEEIFGEKGYTTPNGKKVTECTSFKDGQEFIVEGLNKPDGFCGWAWRDIYKDVSVLNFGGNFTNWAVDGTQYTCCTDGVRPVIYKLERIED
;
A
#
# COMPACT_ATOMS: atom_id res chain seq x y z
N MET A 1 36.95 41.54 -41.84
CA MET A 1 37.51 40.17 -41.82
C MET A 1 37.96 39.90 -40.39
N VAL A 2 37.36 38.88 -39.75
CA VAL A 2 37.79 38.10 -38.57
C VAL A 2 38.17 38.86 -37.27
N ASN A 3 37.84 38.49 -36.04
CA ASN A 3 37.02 37.46 -35.37
C ASN A 3 36.86 37.99 -33.93
N GLY A 4 35.66 38.06 -33.32
CA GLY A 4 35.10 36.92 -32.59
C GLY A 4 35.52 36.89 -31.12
N GLY A 5 35.33 37.99 -30.37
CA GLY A 5 35.47 37.98 -28.92
C GLY A 5 34.22 37.39 -28.27
N LEU A 6 34.28 36.11 -27.85
CA LEU A 6 33.24 35.51 -27.00
C LEU A 6 33.23 36.21 -25.63
N SER A 7 32.31 37.15 -25.44
CA SER A 7 31.89 37.55 -24.11
C SER A 7 31.10 36.39 -23.50
N ILE A 8 31.75 35.65 -22.59
CA ILE A 8 31.07 34.71 -21.70
C ILE A 8 30.24 35.58 -20.74
N LYS A 9 29.01 35.90 -21.16
CA LYS A 9 28.00 36.39 -20.22
C LYS A 9 27.74 35.22 -19.27
N TYR A 10 28.18 35.35 -18.03
CA TYR A 10 27.70 34.52 -16.94
C TYR A 10 26.18 34.59 -16.95
N LEU A 11 25.54 33.54 -17.46
CA LEU A 11 24.11 33.36 -17.29
C LEU A 11 23.92 33.12 -15.80
N THR A 12 23.42 34.14 -15.11
CA THR A 12 22.81 33.98 -13.78
C THR A 12 21.83 32.81 -13.87
N PRO A 13 21.78 31.91 -12.87
CA PRO A 13 20.77 30.85 -12.86
C PRO A 13 19.40 31.52 -12.98
N LEU A 14 18.77 31.34 -14.15
CA LEU A 14 17.38 31.72 -14.37
C LEU A 14 16.56 30.95 -13.34
N GLU A 15 16.16 31.67 -12.30
CA GLU A 15 14.89 31.58 -11.60
C GLU A 15 14.26 30.18 -11.68
N ASN A 16 14.71 29.34 -10.76
CA ASN A 16 14.11 28.05 -10.45
C ASN A 16 12.74 28.27 -9.80
N GLN A 17 11.76 28.74 -10.57
CA GLN A 17 10.33 28.73 -10.24
C GLN A 17 9.71 27.43 -10.75
N ARG A 18 10.25 26.27 -10.33
CA ARG A 18 9.39 25.10 -10.14
C ARG A 18 8.64 25.38 -8.86
N SER A 19 7.40 25.83 -8.97
CA SER A 19 6.43 25.71 -7.90
C SER A 19 6.63 24.32 -7.27
N LYS A 20 6.99 24.28 -5.98
CA LYS A 20 6.91 23.04 -5.21
C LYS A 20 5.42 22.70 -5.21
N GLN A 21 4.97 21.95 -6.22
CA GLN A 21 3.69 21.27 -6.16
C GLN A 21 3.83 20.34 -4.95
N VAL A 22 3.27 20.76 -3.82
CA VAL A 22 3.11 19.88 -2.68
C VAL A 22 2.13 18.82 -3.17
N ILE A 23 2.65 17.66 -3.56
CA ILE A 23 1.82 16.50 -3.84
C ILE A 23 1.27 16.09 -2.49
N ILE A 24 0.05 16.54 -2.18
CA ILE A 24 -0.67 16.06 -1.02
C ILE A 24 -1.04 14.62 -1.34
N MET A 25 -0.25 13.72 -0.76
CA MET A 25 -0.50 12.29 -0.84
C MET A 25 -1.78 12.00 -0.04
N PRO A 26 -2.83 11.42 -0.65
CA PRO A 26 -4.04 11.05 0.06
C PRO A 26 -3.70 10.01 1.12
N LYS A 27 -4.43 10.07 2.23
CA LYS A 27 -4.35 9.03 3.27
C LYS A 27 -5.08 7.80 2.78
N ILE A 28 -4.54 6.63 3.10
CA ILE A 28 -5.18 5.35 2.79
C ILE A 28 -5.65 4.71 4.09
N LYS A 29 -6.95 4.46 4.19
CA LYS A 29 -7.49 3.61 5.25
C LYS A 29 -7.42 2.15 4.81
N ILE A 30 -6.87 1.31 5.67
CA ILE A 30 -6.85 -0.13 5.55
C ILE A 30 -7.87 -0.68 6.52
N THR A 31 -8.87 -1.40 6.02
CA THR A 31 -9.84 -2.13 6.85
C THR A 31 -9.57 -3.63 6.71
N VAL A 32 -9.40 -4.33 7.83
CA VAL A 32 -9.34 -5.79 7.87
C VAL A 32 -10.76 -6.32 7.72
N ILE A 33 -11.10 -6.81 6.53
CA ILE A 33 -12.46 -7.30 6.24
C ILE A 33 -12.68 -8.66 6.89
N LYS A 34 -11.75 -9.59 6.70
CA LYS A 34 -11.91 -10.96 7.17
C LYS A 34 -10.57 -11.65 7.35
N ARG A 35 -10.38 -12.28 8.50
CA ARG A 35 -9.36 -13.33 8.67
C ARG A 35 -10.01 -14.67 8.39
N THR A 36 -9.40 -15.45 7.51
CA THR A 36 -9.90 -16.77 7.14
C THR A 36 -9.31 -17.82 8.06
N LYS A 37 -10.17 -18.70 8.61
CA LYS A 37 -9.71 -19.88 9.33
C LYS A 37 -9.22 -20.93 8.33
N PRO A 38 -8.13 -21.66 8.60
CA PRO A 38 -7.68 -22.73 7.72
C PRO A 38 -8.76 -23.77 7.43
N GLU A 39 -9.70 -24.00 8.35
CA GLU A 39 -10.82 -24.92 8.15
C GLU A 39 -11.76 -24.50 7.02
N GLU A 40 -11.85 -23.19 6.72
CA GLU A 40 -12.66 -22.67 5.62
C GLU A 40 -12.03 -22.97 4.23
N ILE A 41 -10.71 -23.21 4.19
CA ILE A 41 -9.95 -23.43 2.95
C ILE A 41 -9.65 -24.92 2.75
N PHE A 42 -9.24 -25.61 3.83
CA PHE A 42 -8.75 -26.99 3.80
C PHE A 42 -9.76 -28.01 4.39
N GLY A 43 -10.99 -27.57 4.67
CA GLY A 43 -12.04 -28.37 5.29
C GLY A 43 -11.80 -28.61 6.79
N GLU A 44 -12.61 -29.47 7.42
CA GLU A 44 -12.62 -29.68 8.88
C GLU A 44 -11.26 -30.02 9.49
N LYS A 45 -10.38 -30.66 8.71
CA LYS A 45 -9.01 -31.01 9.14
C LYS A 45 -8.13 -29.77 9.34
N GLY A 46 -8.46 -28.66 8.69
CA GLY A 46 -7.67 -27.43 8.68
C GLY A 46 -6.27 -27.66 8.09
N TYR A 47 -5.28 -26.96 8.64
CA TYR A 47 -3.89 -27.10 8.24
C TYR A 47 -2.99 -27.30 9.46
N THR A 48 -2.01 -28.18 9.34
CA THR A 48 -1.03 -28.49 10.38
C THR A 48 0.37 -28.28 9.82
N THR A 49 1.20 -27.54 10.55
CA THR A 49 2.61 -27.33 10.19
C THR A 49 3.41 -28.63 10.24
N PRO A 50 4.60 -28.71 9.63
CA PRO A 50 5.46 -29.91 9.71
C PRO A 50 5.77 -30.39 11.12
N ASN A 51 5.74 -29.50 12.12
CA ASN A 51 5.98 -29.81 13.53
C ASN A 51 4.70 -30.25 14.28
N GLY A 52 3.61 -30.53 13.58
CA GLY A 52 2.35 -31.01 14.18
C GLY A 52 1.48 -29.92 14.81
N LYS A 53 1.87 -28.64 14.73
CA LYS A 53 1.05 -27.53 15.25
C LYS A 53 -0.09 -27.19 14.30
N LYS A 54 -1.33 -27.25 14.80
CA LYS A 54 -2.53 -26.78 14.09
C LYS A 54 -2.45 -25.28 13.87
N VAL A 55 -2.69 -24.85 12.63
CA VAL A 55 -2.74 -23.44 12.26
C VAL A 55 -4.15 -22.93 12.52
N THR A 56 -4.23 -21.71 13.06
CA THR A 56 -5.47 -20.97 13.25
C THR A 56 -5.46 -19.74 12.35
N GLU A 57 -6.57 -18.99 12.34
CA GLU A 57 -6.64 -17.66 11.73
C GLU A 57 -5.46 -16.75 12.15
N CYS A 58 -5.16 -15.76 11.32
CA CYS A 58 -4.07 -14.83 11.56
C CYS A 58 -4.22 -14.12 12.92
N THR A 59 -3.17 -14.14 13.74
CA THR A 59 -3.16 -13.52 15.07
C THR A 59 -2.72 -12.07 15.07
N SER A 60 -2.17 -11.58 13.95
CA SER A 60 -1.66 -10.20 13.83
C SER A 60 -2.76 -9.15 13.69
N PHE A 61 -3.99 -9.57 13.39
CA PHE A 61 -5.11 -8.67 13.09
C PHE A 61 -6.38 -9.10 13.79
N LYS A 62 -7.42 -8.25 13.75
CA LYS A 62 -8.81 -8.57 14.09
C LYS A 62 -9.74 -8.16 12.94
N ASP A 63 -10.83 -8.88 12.74
CA ASP A 63 -11.84 -8.50 11.77
C ASP A 63 -12.43 -7.14 12.17
N GLY A 64 -12.60 -6.24 11.21
CA GLY A 64 -13.02 -4.86 11.41
C GLY A 64 -11.91 -3.90 11.89
N GLN A 65 -10.67 -4.37 12.10
CA GLN A 65 -9.57 -3.50 12.50
C GLN A 65 -9.21 -2.52 11.39
N GLU A 66 -9.00 -1.26 11.74
CA GLU A 66 -8.64 -0.19 10.81
C GLU A 66 -7.23 0.33 11.08
N PHE A 67 -6.56 0.77 10.01
CA PHE A 67 -5.26 1.45 10.05
C PHE A 67 -5.27 2.62 9.08
N ILE A 68 -4.58 3.70 9.44
CA ILE A 68 -4.37 4.85 8.54
C ILE A 68 -2.92 4.85 8.08
N VAL A 69 -2.73 4.97 6.77
CA VAL A 69 -1.44 5.13 6.13
C VAL A 69 -1.30 6.56 5.67
N GLU A 70 -0.24 7.22 6.13
CA GLU A 70 0.20 8.52 5.63
C GLU A 70 1.46 8.34 4.78
N GLY A 71 1.35 8.64 3.48
CA GLY A 71 2.39 8.33 2.49
C GLY A 71 2.58 6.83 2.28
N LEU A 72 3.82 6.35 2.31
CA LEU A 72 4.18 4.95 2.06
C LEU A 72 4.80 4.27 3.29
N ASN A 73 4.52 4.80 4.49
CA ASN A 73 5.02 4.23 5.73
C ASN A 73 4.09 3.12 6.22
N LYS A 74 4.67 2.00 6.66
CA LYS A 74 3.89 0.94 7.30
C LYS A 74 3.28 1.47 8.60
N PRO A 75 1.97 1.33 8.84
CA PRO A 75 1.37 1.69 10.11
C PRO A 75 1.97 0.91 11.29
N ASP A 76 1.97 1.54 12.46
CA ASP A 76 2.34 0.87 13.70
C ASP A 76 1.40 -0.30 13.98
N GLY A 77 1.96 -1.40 14.49
CA GLY A 77 1.22 -2.64 14.73
C GLY A 77 0.81 -3.42 13.48
N PHE A 78 0.97 -2.88 12.26
CA PHE A 78 0.67 -3.63 11.04
C PHE A 78 1.74 -4.71 10.76
N CYS A 79 1.30 -5.92 10.40
CA CYS A 79 2.17 -7.05 10.10
C CYS A 79 3.13 -6.73 8.93
N GLY A 80 4.44 -6.92 9.12
CA GLY A 80 5.45 -6.59 8.10
C GLY A 80 5.36 -7.43 6.83
N TRP A 81 4.93 -8.70 6.94
CA TRP A 81 4.67 -9.55 5.78
C TRP A 81 3.49 -9.01 4.95
N ALA A 82 2.34 -8.82 5.60
CA ALA A 82 1.15 -8.30 4.95
C ALA A 82 1.40 -6.91 4.34
N TRP A 83 2.22 -6.07 5.00
CA TRP A 83 2.60 -4.78 4.45
C TRP A 83 3.30 -4.91 3.10
N ARG A 84 4.28 -5.82 2.98
CA ARG A 84 4.99 -6.07 1.72
C ARG A 84 4.02 -6.49 0.62
N ASP A 85 3.02 -7.32 0.94
CA ASP A 85 2.02 -7.78 -0.02
C ASP A 85 1.18 -6.62 -0.58
N ILE A 86 0.70 -5.74 0.29
CA ILE A 86 -0.23 -4.66 -0.07
C ILE A 86 0.47 -3.35 -0.46
N TYR A 87 1.78 -3.23 -0.25
CA TYR A 87 2.55 -2.01 -0.48
C TYR A 87 2.35 -1.44 -1.89
N LYS A 88 2.33 -2.32 -2.89
CA LYS A 88 2.07 -1.94 -4.29
C LYS A 88 0.68 -1.31 -4.46
N ASP A 89 -0.32 -1.85 -3.77
CA ASP A 89 -1.71 -1.41 -3.88
C ASP A 89 -1.91 -0.07 -3.18
N VAL A 90 -1.32 0.07 -1.99
CA VAL A 90 -1.23 1.34 -1.26
C VAL A 90 -0.52 2.39 -2.12
N SER A 91 0.60 2.03 -2.77
CA SER A 91 1.36 2.96 -3.62
C SER A 91 0.55 3.47 -4.82
N VAL A 92 -0.18 2.58 -5.50
CA VAL A 92 -1.05 2.97 -6.62
C VAL A 92 -2.08 3.99 -6.17
N LEU A 93 -2.80 3.71 -5.06
CA LEU A 93 -3.81 4.62 -4.54
C LEU A 93 -3.19 5.94 -4.06
N ASN A 94 -2.03 5.88 -3.41
CA ASN A 94 -1.34 7.06 -2.89
C ASN A 94 -0.89 8.01 -4.02
N PHE A 95 -0.42 7.47 -5.15
CA PHE A 95 -0.07 8.31 -6.31
C PHE A 95 -1.26 8.65 -7.24
N GLY A 96 -2.50 8.45 -6.77
CA GLY A 96 -3.71 8.84 -7.50
C GLY A 96 -4.17 7.86 -8.58
N GLY A 97 -3.55 6.68 -8.66
CA GLY A 97 -4.01 5.59 -9.51
C GLY A 97 -5.27 4.92 -8.96
N ASN A 98 -5.96 4.17 -9.82
CA ASN A 98 -7.18 3.42 -9.49
C ASN A 98 -7.12 2.00 -10.02
N PHE A 99 -7.79 1.07 -9.34
CA PHE A 99 -7.97 -0.32 -9.76
C PHE A 99 -9.30 -0.48 -10.52
N THR A 100 -9.33 0.10 -11.72
CA THR A 100 -10.54 0.15 -12.55
C THR A 100 -10.99 -1.26 -12.95
N ASN A 101 -12.30 -1.42 -13.22
CA ASN A 101 -13.01 -2.64 -13.64
C ASN A 101 -13.51 -3.58 -12.54
N TRP A 102 -12.90 -3.63 -11.35
CA TRP A 102 -13.37 -4.50 -10.26
C TRP A 102 -13.45 -3.80 -8.89
N ALA A 103 -12.96 -2.56 -8.79
CA ALA A 103 -13.11 -1.73 -7.60
C ALA A 103 -13.65 -0.36 -7.99
N VAL A 104 -14.30 0.30 -7.01
CA VAL A 104 -14.67 1.72 -7.13
C VAL A 104 -13.39 2.55 -7.10
N ASP A 105 -13.34 3.63 -7.87
CA ASP A 105 -12.19 4.55 -7.86
C ASP A 105 -11.82 4.96 -6.43
N GLY A 106 -10.52 4.98 -6.17
CA GLY A 106 -9.96 5.21 -4.84
C GLY A 106 -10.02 4.02 -3.89
N THR A 107 -10.52 2.86 -4.31
CA THR A 107 -10.56 1.64 -3.48
C THR A 107 -9.82 0.47 -4.11
N GLN A 108 -9.45 -0.50 -3.28
CA GLN A 108 -8.92 -1.80 -3.70
C GLN A 108 -9.22 -2.87 -2.66
N TYR A 109 -9.54 -4.08 -3.12
CA TYR A 109 -9.59 -5.27 -2.26
C TYR A 109 -8.36 -6.12 -2.54
N THR A 110 -7.62 -6.47 -1.49
CA THR A 110 -6.37 -7.21 -1.58
C THR A 110 -6.23 -8.14 -0.37
N CYS A 111 -5.17 -8.94 -0.32
CA CYS A 111 -5.02 -9.91 0.76
C CYS A 111 -3.56 -10.13 1.19
N CYS A 112 -3.41 -10.62 2.42
CA CYS A 112 -2.18 -11.25 2.88
C CYS A 112 -1.97 -12.52 2.06
N THR A 113 -0.79 -12.70 1.48
CA THR A 113 -0.43 -13.85 0.64
C THR A 113 -0.12 -15.11 1.44
N ASP A 114 -0.39 -15.12 2.75
CA ASP A 114 -0.38 -16.32 3.59
C ASP A 114 -1.49 -17.27 3.12
N GLY A 115 -1.14 -18.17 2.21
CA GLY A 115 -2.08 -19.11 1.58
C GLY A 115 -2.71 -20.12 2.54
N VAL A 116 -2.24 -20.22 3.79
CA VAL A 116 -2.84 -21.10 4.80
C VAL A 116 -3.96 -20.39 5.58
N ARG A 117 -3.82 -19.08 5.77
CA ARG A 117 -4.72 -18.26 6.60
C ARG A 117 -4.75 -16.81 6.10
N PRO A 118 -5.23 -16.58 4.87
CA PRO A 118 -5.22 -15.26 4.27
C PRO A 118 -6.05 -14.29 5.09
N VAL A 119 -5.71 -13.02 4.96
CA VAL A 119 -6.44 -11.91 5.57
C VAL A 119 -6.83 -10.98 4.44
N ILE A 120 -8.13 -10.71 4.33
CA ILE A 120 -8.71 -9.87 3.29
C ILE A 120 -8.75 -8.43 3.80
N TYR A 121 -8.27 -7.51 2.98
CA TYR A 121 -8.24 -6.08 3.28
C TYR A 121 -9.05 -5.31 2.25
N LYS A 122 -9.67 -4.22 2.71
CA LYS A 122 -10.12 -3.13 1.87
C LYS A 122 -9.19 -1.95 2.08
N LEU A 123 -8.65 -1.41 0.99
CA LEU A 123 -7.92 -0.16 0.95
C LEU A 123 -8.86 0.90 0.39
N GLU A 124 -8.90 2.07 1.00
CA GLU A 124 -9.69 3.20 0.51
C GLU A 124 -8.95 4.51 0.74
N ARG A 125 -8.87 5.34 -0.31
CA ARG A 125 -8.48 6.75 -0.17
C ARG A 125 -9.53 7.44 0.70
N ILE A 126 -9.07 8.18 1.69
CA ILE A 126 -9.92 9.04 2.51
C ILE A 126 -9.48 10.49 2.32
N GLU A 127 -10.46 11.39 2.32
CA GLU A 127 -10.23 12.83 2.43
C GLU A 127 -9.98 13.18 3.89
N ASP A 128 -9.21 14.25 4.12
CA ASP A 128 -9.02 14.83 5.47
C ASP A 128 -10.30 15.52 5.97
#